data_AF-A0A822D2S7-F1
#
_entry.id   AF-A0A822D2S7-F1
#
_cell.length_a   1.000
_cell.length_b   1.000
_cell.length_c   1.000
_cell.angle_alpha   90.00
_cell.angle_beta   90.00
_cell.angle_gamma   90.00
#
_symmetry.space_group_name_H-M   'P 1'
#
loop_
_entity.id
_entity.type
_entity.pdbx_description
1 polymer ?
#
loop_
_entity_poly.entity_id
_entity_poly.type
_entity_poly.pdbx_seq_one_letter_code
_entity_poly.pdbx_strand_id
1 'polypeptide(L)'
;VPGTRPRCKTLIDLYEHSKVELKSRIFIIPQSVMIGDGKHLYRHLAKCFTFSFPCQQDDLASAKLTTWTKCFNCSNVVNKDIVKLLQDAINEKYINTKCVALVNDTVETLMSCAYKNPSTIIGLILGTETNACYIENLDKIGTWNGDYNDLKQVIINTERSAFSDNGCFNFIRTKYDEEVHLSSINRGKKKFSKK
;
A
#
# COMPACT_ATOMS: atom_id res chain seq x y z
N VAL A 1 -19.05 16.19 -6.69
CA VAL A 1 -19.27 15.06 -5.75
C VAL A 1 -18.06 15.00 -4.83
N PRO A 2 -18.20 14.95 -3.49
CA PRO A 2 -17.06 14.91 -2.59
C PRO A 2 -16.35 13.55 -2.72
N GLY A 3 -15.48 13.46 -3.73
CA GLY A 3 -14.64 12.32 -4.01
C GLY A 3 -13.70 12.08 -2.85
N THR A 4 -13.65 10.83 -2.39
CA THR A 4 -12.73 10.34 -1.38
C THR A 4 -11.29 10.66 -1.80
N ARG A 5 -10.74 11.75 -1.26
CA ARG A 5 -9.34 12.14 -1.48
C ARG A 5 -8.45 11.04 -0.86
N PRO A 6 -7.48 10.50 -1.59
CA PRO A 6 -6.58 9.50 -1.04
C PRO A 6 -5.81 10.11 0.13
N ARG A 7 -5.77 9.33 1.21
CA ARG A 7 -5.18 9.70 2.50
C ARG A 7 -3.91 8.88 2.67
N CYS A 8 -2.76 9.53 2.79
CA CYS A 8 -1.57 8.85 3.28
C CYS A 8 -1.75 8.63 4.79
N LYS A 9 -1.58 7.39 5.25
CA LYS A 9 -1.69 7.03 6.67
C LYS A 9 -0.30 6.66 7.15
N THR A 10 0.11 7.34 8.22
CA THR A 10 1.23 7.04 9.10
C THR A 10 2.53 7.78 8.83
N LEU A 11 3.07 8.30 9.93
CA LEU A 11 4.37 8.92 10.07
C LEU A 11 5.09 8.11 11.16
N ILE A 12 6.22 7.49 10.84
CA ILE A 12 7.07 6.84 11.85
C ILE A 12 8.16 7.85 12.21
N ASP A 13 7.99 8.54 13.33
CA ASP A 13 9.07 9.35 13.92
C ASP A 13 10.03 8.40 14.63
N LEU A 14 11.17 8.10 14.00
CA LEU A 14 12.30 7.45 14.65
C LEU A 14 13.09 8.53 15.40
N TYR A 15 12.73 8.79 16.65
CA TYR A 15 13.58 9.61 17.52
C TYR A 15 14.87 8.85 17.81
N GLU A 16 16.00 9.54 17.69
CA GLU A 16 17.30 9.07 18.18
C GLU A 16 17.15 8.61 19.65
N HIS A 17 17.59 7.37 19.89
CA HIS A 17 17.68 6.70 21.18
C HIS A 17 16.34 6.33 21.87
N SER A 18 15.92 5.09 21.58
CA SER A 18 15.26 4.15 22.51
C SER A 18 13.75 4.28 22.75
N LYS A 19 13.02 5.16 22.04
CA LYS A 19 11.55 5.17 22.07
C LYS A 19 10.96 5.34 20.68
N VAL A 20 10.43 4.25 20.12
CA VAL A 20 9.63 4.28 18.89
C VAL A 20 8.19 4.59 19.29
N GLU A 21 7.70 5.79 18.95
CA GLU A 21 6.29 6.17 19.14
C GLU A 21 5.60 6.23 17.77
N LEU A 22 4.68 5.30 17.55
CA LEU A 22 3.97 5.17 16.27
C LEU A 22 2.84 6.21 16.20
N LYS A 23 3.07 7.32 15.47
CA LYS A 23 2.09 8.42 15.32
C LYS A 23 1.40 8.36 13.97
N SER A 24 0.14 7.89 13.96
CA SER A 24 -0.70 7.95 12.76
C SER A 24 -1.19 9.37 12.50
N ARG A 25 -0.72 10.00 11.41
CA ARG A 25 -1.28 11.23 10.84
C ARG A 25 -1.85 10.97 9.45
N ILE A 26 -2.92 11.67 9.12
CA ILE A 26 -3.59 11.61 7.82
C ILE A 26 -3.21 12.84 7.01
N PHE A 27 -2.67 12.63 5.81
CA PHE A 27 -2.34 13.71 4.89
C PHE A 27 -3.24 13.66 3.65
N ILE A 28 -3.83 14.80 3.31
CA ILE A 28 -4.66 14.97 2.12
C ILE A 28 -3.74 15.28 0.94
N ILE A 29 -3.78 14.43 -0.08
CA ILE A 29 -3.02 14.65 -1.32
C ILE A 29 -3.89 15.46 -2.30
N PRO A 30 -3.46 16.66 -2.73
CA PRO A 30 -4.20 17.46 -3.72
C PRO A 30 -4.30 16.72 -5.05
N GLN A 31 -5.43 16.89 -5.78
CA GLN A 31 -5.62 16.22 -7.06
C GLN A 31 -4.51 16.55 -8.07
N SER A 32 -4.06 17.80 -8.14
CA SER A 32 -2.94 18.22 -9.00
C SER A 32 -1.63 17.47 -8.73
N VAL A 33 -1.42 16.98 -7.50
CA VAL A 33 -0.27 16.14 -7.15
C VAL A 33 -0.50 14.69 -7.57
N MET A 34 -1.74 14.20 -7.50
CA MET A 34 -2.11 12.82 -7.88
C MET A 34 -2.00 12.54 -9.38
N ILE A 35 -2.26 13.56 -10.21
CA ILE A 35 -2.18 13.49 -11.68
C ILE A 35 -0.98 14.27 -12.26
N GLY A 36 -0.16 14.84 -11.39
CA GLY A 36 1.02 15.63 -11.77
C GLY A 36 2.26 14.77 -11.97
N ASP A 37 3.42 15.42 -12.08
CA ASP A 37 4.70 14.72 -12.20
C ASP A 37 5.10 14.02 -10.88
N GLY A 38 5.72 12.84 -11.01
CA GLY A 38 6.19 12.04 -9.89
C GLY A 38 7.04 12.82 -8.88
N LYS A 39 7.85 13.79 -9.33
CA LYS A 39 8.69 14.60 -8.44
C LYS A 39 7.87 15.38 -7.40
N HIS A 40 6.72 15.90 -7.79
CA HIS A 40 5.82 16.62 -6.87
C HIS A 40 5.16 15.68 -5.87
N LEU A 41 4.81 14.46 -6.31
CA LEU A 41 4.28 13.42 -5.44
C LEU A 41 5.29 13.01 -4.38
N TYR A 42 6.52 12.65 -4.77
CA TYR A 42 7.53 12.18 -3.81
C TYR A 42 7.98 13.27 -2.82
N ARG A 43 7.99 14.54 -3.22
CA ARG A 43 8.18 15.66 -2.28
C ARG A 43 7.05 15.79 -1.27
N HIS A 44 5.82 15.42 -1.64
CA HIS A 44 4.70 15.38 -0.72
C HIS A 44 4.78 14.15 0.20
N LEU A 45 5.15 12.98 -0.35
CA LEU A 45 5.33 11.73 0.38
C LEU A 45 6.53 11.74 1.33
N ALA A 46 7.58 12.53 1.06
CA ALA A 46 8.67 12.74 2.01
C ALA A 46 8.21 13.31 3.37
N LYS A 47 6.96 13.81 3.46
CA LYS A 47 6.32 14.24 4.71
C LYS A 47 5.45 13.17 5.37
N CYS A 48 5.16 12.07 4.67
CA CYS A 48 4.14 11.08 5.00
C CYS A 48 4.64 9.70 4.52
N PHE A 49 5.32 8.95 5.38
CA PHE A 49 6.20 7.81 5.06
C PHE A 49 5.51 6.54 4.51
N THR A 50 4.33 6.63 3.91
CA THR A 50 3.56 5.46 3.47
C THR A 50 3.22 5.52 1.99
N PHE A 51 3.54 4.42 1.28
CA PHE A 51 3.26 4.26 -0.14
C PHE A 51 2.44 2.99 -0.40
N SER A 52 1.12 3.16 -0.42
CA SER A 52 0.16 2.06 -0.54
C SER A 52 -0.33 1.89 -1.99
N PHE A 53 0.57 1.50 -2.88
CA PHE A 53 0.25 1.17 -4.28
C PHE A 53 0.79 -0.20 -4.64
N PRO A 54 0.22 -0.87 -5.68
CA PRO A 54 0.73 -2.15 -6.15
C PRO A 54 2.19 -2.02 -6.61
N CYS A 55 3.08 -2.71 -5.93
CA CYS A 55 4.51 -2.72 -6.22
C CYS A 55 5.00 -4.16 -6.34
N GLN A 56 5.98 -4.35 -7.21
CA GLN A 56 6.84 -5.52 -7.17
C GLN A 56 7.99 -5.20 -6.21
N GLN A 57 7.98 -5.85 -5.05
CA GLN A 57 9.01 -5.68 -4.04
C GLN A 57 10.17 -6.63 -4.34
N ASP A 58 11.35 -6.05 -4.61
CA ASP A 58 12.57 -6.82 -4.90
C ASP A 58 13.39 -7.02 -3.59
N ASP A 59 13.29 -6.09 -2.63
CA ASP A 59 13.94 -6.12 -1.31
C ASP A 59 13.12 -5.31 -0.27
N LEU A 60 13.45 -5.38 1.01
CA LEU A 60 12.80 -4.61 2.09
C LEU A 60 12.80 -3.10 1.80
N ALA A 61 13.89 -2.58 1.23
CA ALA A 61 14.06 -1.18 0.87
C ALA A 61 14.19 -0.97 -0.66
N SER A 62 13.62 -1.87 -1.48
CA SER A 62 13.54 -1.67 -2.93
C SER A 62 12.25 -2.26 -3.51
N ALA A 63 11.50 -1.43 -4.22
CA ALA A 63 10.29 -1.88 -4.89
C ALA A 63 9.99 -1.03 -6.12
N LYS A 64 9.48 -1.68 -7.17
CA LYS A 64 9.07 -1.03 -8.41
C LYS A 64 7.56 -0.88 -8.46
N LEU A 65 7.08 0.34 -8.75
CA LEU A 65 5.66 0.56 -8.96
C LEU A 65 5.18 -0.20 -10.21
N THR A 66 4.20 -1.09 -10.07
CA THR A 66 3.65 -1.85 -11.21
C THR A 66 2.60 -1.04 -11.95
N THR A 67 1.65 -0.46 -11.22
CA THR A 67 0.56 0.32 -11.82
C THR A 67 -0.03 1.29 -10.82
N TRP A 68 -0.53 2.43 -11.31
CA TRP A 68 -1.23 3.37 -10.46
C TRP A 68 -2.64 2.88 -10.14
N THR A 69 -3.07 3.17 -8.92
CA THR A 69 -4.43 2.92 -8.43
C THR A 69 -4.93 4.18 -7.71
N LYS A 70 -6.08 4.10 -7.02
CA LYS A 70 -6.59 5.19 -6.17
C LYS A 70 -6.74 6.54 -6.92
N CYS A 71 -7.02 6.49 -8.23
CA CYS A 71 -7.09 7.65 -9.13
C CYS A 71 -5.79 8.47 -9.25
N PHE A 72 -4.64 7.88 -8.92
CA PHE A 72 -3.34 8.45 -9.25
C PHE A 72 -2.99 8.13 -10.70
N ASN A 73 -2.22 9.03 -11.32
CA ASN A 73 -1.61 8.79 -12.62
C ASN A 73 -0.40 9.71 -12.79
N CYS A 74 0.60 9.58 -11.91
CA CYS A 74 1.79 10.39 -12.00
C CYS A 74 2.72 9.88 -13.11
N SER A 75 3.13 10.77 -13.99
CA SER A 75 4.13 10.47 -15.01
C SER A 75 5.48 10.15 -14.37
N ASN A 76 6.31 9.39 -15.09
CA ASN A 76 7.70 9.11 -14.73
C ASN A 76 7.93 8.31 -13.43
N VAL A 77 6.95 7.51 -12.98
CA VAL A 77 7.08 6.69 -11.76
C VAL A 77 6.90 5.19 -11.99
N VAL A 78 6.02 4.79 -12.92
CA VAL A 78 5.78 3.36 -13.22
C VAL A 78 7.09 2.69 -13.64
N ASN A 79 7.34 1.48 -13.13
CA ASN A 79 8.56 0.69 -13.26
C ASN A 79 9.84 1.29 -12.64
N LYS A 80 9.73 2.38 -11.87
CA LYS A 80 10.88 2.94 -11.13
C LYS A 80 10.88 2.48 -9.68
N ASP A 81 12.08 2.44 -9.10
CA ASP A 81 12.26 2.18 -7.67
C ASP A 81 11.70 3.35 -6.85
N ILE A 82 10.61 3.08 -6.15
CA ILE A 82 9.88 4.09 -5.37
C ILE A 82 10.60 4.46 -4.08
N VAL A 83 11.41 3.54 -3.52
CA VAL A 83 12.19 3.79 -2.31
C VAL A 83 13.31 4.76 -2.63
N LYS A 84 13.97 4.56 -3.77
CA LYS A 84 14.97 5.51 -4.28
C LYS A 84 14.36 6.89 -4.55
N LEU A 85 13.21 6.95 -5.24
CA LEU A 85 12.52 8.23 -5.51
C LEU A 85 12.10 8.96 -4.23
N LEU A 86 11.68 8.21 -3.20
CA LEU A 86 11.39 8.77 -1.88
C LEU A 86 12.66 9.26 -1.17
N GLN A 87 13.73 8.46 -1.17
CA GLN A 87 15.00 8.84 -0.55
C GLN A 87 15.61 10.08 -1.21
N ASP A 88 15.57 10.18 -2.54
CA ASP A 88 16.02 11.36 -3.28
C ASP A 88 15.21 12.61 -2.85
N ALA A 89 13.90 12.48 -2.69
CA ALA A 89 13.04 13.56 -2.22
C ALA A 89 13.29 13.97 -0.74
N ILE A 90 13.66 13.01 0.12
CA ILE A 90 14.08 13.27 1.50
C ILE A 90 15.42 14.00 1.52
N ASN A 91 16.39 13.55 0.71
CA ASN A 91 17.72 14.16 0.59
C ASN A 91 17.62 15.61 0.07
N GLU A 92 16.74 15.90 -0.89
CA GLU A 92 16.46 17.27 -1.38
C GLU A 92 15.99 18.22 -0.25
N LYS A 93 15.48 17.68 0.87
CA LYS A 93 14.99 18.46 2.02
C LYS A 93 16.02 18.61 3.15
N TYR A 94 17.26 18.14 2.96
CA TYR A 94 18.33 18.16 3.97
C TYR A 94 17.94 17.47 5.29
N ILE A 95 17.07 16.47 5.24
CA ILE A 95 16.68 15.67 6.40
C ILE A 95 17.60 14.44 6.44
N ASN A 96 18.38 14.28 7.53
CA ASN A 96 19.26 13.13 7.72
C ASN A 96 18.44 11.89 8.13
N THR A 97 17.66 11.35 7.20
CA THR A 97 16.81 10.18 7.44
C THR A 97 16.90 9.21 6.28
N LYS A 98 17.01 7.92 6.61
CA LYS A 98 17.10 6.82 5.64
C LYS A 98 15.79 6.05 5.60
N CYS A 99 15.24 5.84 4.41
CA CYS A 99 14.16 4.88 4.21
C CYS A 99 14.74 3.46 4.34
N VAL A 100 14.32 2.73 5.38
CA VAL A 100 14.84 1.39 5.69
C VAL A 100 13.88 0.27 5.31
N ALA A 101 12.60 0.59 5.11
CA ALA A 101 11.59 -0.37 4.73
C ALA A 101 10.43 0.31 4.00
N LEU A 102 9.92 -0.37 2.98
CA LEU A 102 8.63 -0.06 2.38
C LEU A 102 7.58 -1.05 2.91
N VAL A 103 6.46 -0.53 3.42
CA VAL A 103 5.39 -1.33 4.00
C VAL A 103 4.03 -0.91 3.43
N ASN A 104 3.17 -1.89 3.14
CA ASN A 104 1.78 -1.67 2.74
C ASN A 104 0.92 -1.21 3.93
N ASP A 105 -0.10 -0.37 3.71
CA ASP A 105 -0.98 0.14 4.78
C ASP A 105 -1.67 -0.96 5.61
N THR A 106 -2.05 -2.06 4.98
CA THR A 106 -2.75 -3.17 5.63
C THR A 106 -1.77 -3.98 6.48
N VAL A 107 -0.53 -4.14 5.99
CA VAL A 107 0.59 -4.75 6.73
C VAL A 107 1.00 -3.88 7.92
N GLU A 108 1.10 -2.57 7.72
CA GLU A 108 1.36 -1.63 8.82
C GLU A 108 0.26 -1.70 9.88
N THR A 109 -1.00 -1.77 9.47
CA THR A 109 -2.14 -1.94 10.39
C THR A 109 -1.98 -3.22 11.22
N LEU A 110 -1.64 -4.35 10.57
CA LEU A 110 -1.36 -5.60 11.26
C LEU A 110 -0.21 -5.45 12.26
N MET A 111 0.93 -4.89 11.85
CA MET A 111 2.11 -4.73 12.71
C MET A 111 1.84 -3.81 13.91
N SER A 112 1.13 -2.71 13.70
CA SER A 112 0.75 -1.76 14.75
C SER A 112 -0.17 -2.40 15.79
N CYS A 113 -1.12 -3.24 15.34
CA CYS A 113 -1.98 -4.01 16.23
C CYS A 113 -1.21 -5.13 16.94
N ALA A 114 -0.35 -5.87 16.23
CA ALA A 114 0.47 -6.95 16.77
C ALA A 114 1.46 -6.46 17.84
N TYR A 115 2.00 -5.24 17.68
CA TYR A 115 2.83 -4.59 18.69
C TYR A 115 2.12 -4.40 20.03
N LYS A 116 0.81 -4.12 20.01
CA LYS A 116 0.00 -3.96 21.23
C LYS A 116 -0.59 -5.29 21.73
N ASN A 117 -0.95 -6.17 20.80
CA ASN A 117 -1.53 -7.47 21.08
C ASN A 117 -0.86 -8.54 20.20
N PRO A 118 0.09 -9.32 20.76
CA PRO A 118 0.85 -10.33 20.03
C PRO A 118 0.01 -11.46 19.42
N SER A 119 -1.26 -11.61 19.79
CA SER A 119 -2.16 -12.61 19.20
C SER A 119 -2.76 -12.16 17.85
N THR A 120 -2.41 -10.96 17.37
CA THR A 120 -2.93 -10.39 16.13
C THR A 120 -2.25 -11.02 14.92
N ILE A 121 -3.01 -11.76 14.10
CA ILE A 121 -2.49 -12.50 12.93
C ILE A 121 -3.09 -12.06 11.59
N ILE A 122 -4.14 -11.24 11.60
CA ILE A 122 -4.83 -10.72 10.41
C ILE A 122 -4.98 -9.20 10.52
N GLY A 123 -4.62 -8.50 9.43
CA GLY A 123 -4.89 -7.08 9.24
C GLY A 123 -5.98 -6.91 8.18
N LEU A 124 -6.96 -6.05 8.47
CA LEU A 124 -8.08 -5.79 7.56
C LEU A 124 -8.34 -4.29 7.49
N ILE A 125 -8.34 -3.74 6.28
CA ILE A 125 -8.82 -2.40 6.01
C ILE A 125 -10.21 -2.51 5.39
N LEU A 126 -11.22 -2.01 6.08
CA LEU A 126 -12.58 -1.84 5.57
C LEU A 126 -12.85 -0.35 5.37
N GLY A 127 -12.96 0.07 4.11
CA GLY A 127 -13.24 1.46 3.78
C GLY A 127 -13.54 1.64 2.31
N THR A 128 -13.18 2.81 1.78
CA THR A 128 -13.32 3.12 0.34
C THR A 128 -12.64 2.09 -0.56
N GLU A 129 -11.54 1.50 -0.09
CA GLU A 129 -10.95 0.30 -0.64
C GLU A 129 -10.88 -0.74 0.48
N THR A 130 -11.01 -2.02 0.11
CA THR A 130 -10.89 -3.14 1.05
C THR A 130 -9.63 -3.93 0.71
N ASN A 131 -8.80 -4.18 1.72
CA ASN A 131 -7.63 -5.04 1.61
C ASN A 131 -7.44 -5.85 2.90
N ALA A 132 -6.77 -7.00 2.78
CA ALA A 132 -6.45 -7.87 3.89
C ALA A 132 -4.99 -8.36 3.78
N CYS A 133 -4.36 -8.55 4.93
CA CYS A 133 -3.09 -9.25 5.05
C CYS A 133 -3.13 -10.19 6.25
N TYR A 134 -2.26 -11.19 6.28
CA TYR A 134 -2.18 -12.14 7.37
C TYR A 134 -0.78 -12.73 7.50
N ILE A 135 -0.48 -13.33 8.66
CA ILE A 135 0.77 -14.06 8.89
C ILE A 135 0.58 -15.51 8.42
N GLU A 136 1.47 -15.98 7.56
CA GLU A 136 1.51 -17.36 7.06
C GLU A 136 2.84 -18.03 7.39
N ASN A 137 2.82 -19.35 7.57
CA ASN A 137 4.04 -20.12 7.76
C ASN A 137 4.74 -20.36 6.41
N LEU A 138 6.07 -20.22 6.40
CA LEU A 138 6.85 -20.33 5.16
C LEU A 138 6.74 -21.71 4.49
N ASP A 139 6.52 -22.79 5.26
CA ASP A 139 6.31 -24.14 4.73
C ASP A 139 5.04 -24.29 3.88
N LYS A 140 4.09 -23.34 4.00
CA LYS A 140 2.86 -23.31 3.21
C LYS A 140 2.97 -22.51 1.91
N ILE A 141 4.09 -21.85 1.67
CA ILE A 141 4.26 -20.95 0.53
C ILE A 141 5.05 -21.64 -0.57
N GLY A 142 4.33 -22.24 -1.52
CA GLY A 142 4.94 -22.97 -2.65
C GLY A 142 5.72 -22.09 -3.63
N THR A 143 5.62 -20.77 -3.55
CA THR A 143 6.32 -19.81 -4.42
C THR A 143 7.53 -19.15 -3.74
N TRP A 144 7.89 -19.55 -2.53
CA TRP A 144 9.00 -18.94 -1.80
C TRP A 144 10.35 -19.50 -2.29
N ASN A 145 11.20 -18.60 -2.77
CA ASN A 145 12.54 -18.94 -3.27
C ASN A 145 13.67 -18.34 -2.40
N GLY A 146 13.34 -17.77 -1.23
CA GLY A 146 14.30 -17.18 -0.30
C GLY A 146 14.87 -18.20 0.70
N ASP A 147 15.74 -17.74 1.60
CA ASP A 147 16.30 -18.59 2.66
C ASP A 147 15.22 -18.94 3.72
N TYR A 148 15.26 -20.18 4.21
CA TYR A 148 14.41 -20.72 5.27
C TYR A 148 15.12 -20.75 6.64
N ASN A 149 16.42 -20.42 6.70
CA ASN A 149 17.25 -20.69 7.88
C ASN A 149 16.88 -19.87 9.14
N ASP A 150 16.39 -18.64 8.99
CA ASP A 150 16.11 -17.75 10.14
C ASP A 150 14.63 -17.38 10.31
N LEU A 151 13.81 -17.51 9.26
CA LEU A 151 12.41 -17.09 9.26
C LEU A 151 11.50 -18.32 9.23
N LYS A 152 10.47 -18.33 10.08
CA LYS A 152 9.42 -19.37 10.09
C LYS A 152 8.10 -18.87 9.51
N GLN A 153 7.91 -17.56 9.52
CA GLN A 153 6.65 -16.90 9.18
C GLN A 153 6.91 -15.65 8.35
N VAL A 154 5.94 -15.31 7.51
CA VAL A 154 5.97 -14.13 6.65
C VAL A 154 4.58 -13.51 6.59
N ILE A 155 4.52 -12.18 6.41
CA ILE A 155 3.26 -11.48 6.21
C ILE A 155 2.89 -11.54 4.74
N ILE A 156 1.71 -12.07 4.44
CA ILE A 156 1.12 -12.11 3.11
C ILE A 156 0.14 -10.95 2.97
N ASN A 157 0.49 -9.98 2.13
CA ASN A 157 -0.44 -8.97 1.65
C ASN A 157 -1.22 -9.53 0.46
N THR A 158 -2.55 -9.62 0.59
CA THR A 158 -3.38 -10.27 -0.43
C THR A 158 -3.80 -9.34 -1.56
N GLU A 159 -3.67 -8.02 -1.40
CA GLU A 159 -4.15 -7.00 -2.35
C GLU A 159 -5.56 -7.30 -2.89
N ARG A 160 -6.47 -7.70 -1.99
CA ARG A 160 -7.72 -8.43 -2.30
C ARG A 160 -8.76 -7.66 -3.11
N SER A 161 -8.49 -6.41 -3.48
CA SER A 161 -9.36 -5.58 -4.31
C SER A 161 -9.66 -6.19 -5.69
N ALA A 162 -8.76 -7.01 -6.23
CA ALA A 162 -8.90 -7.70 -7.53
C ALA A 162 -9.42 -9.16 -7.43
N PHE A 163 -9.71 -9.65 -6.22
CA PHE A 163 -9.99 -11.07 -5.97
C PHE A 163 -11.23 -11.61 -6.73
N SER A 164 -12.19 -10.75 -7.06
CA SER A 164 -13.40 -11.12 -7.81
C SER A 164 -13.27 -11.01 -9.34
N ASP A 165 -12.11 -10.60 -9.87
CA ASP A 165 -11.97 -10.27 -11.29
C ASP A 165 -12.11 -11.50 -12.19
N ASN A 166 -11.73 -12.67 -11.68
CA ASN A 166 -11.86 -13.99 -12.33
C ASN A 166 -13.31 -14.55 -12.32
N GLY A 167 -14.29 -13.82 -11.81
CA GLY A 167 -15.70 -14.23 -11.82
C GLY A 167 -16.12 -15.16 -10.68
N CYS A 168 -15.24 -15.44 -9.72
CA CYS A 168 -15.55 -16.33 -8.58
C CYS A 168 -16.72 -15.86 -7.70
N PHE A 169 -17.15 -14.60 -7.81
CA PHE A 169 -18.31 -14.04 -7.11
C PHE A 169 -19.53 -13.74 -8.00
N ASN A 170 -19.53 -14.18 -9.26
CA ASN A 170 -20.64 -13.88 -10.17
C ASN A 170 -22.00 -14.37 -9.65
N PHE A 171 -22.02 -15.43 -8.84
CA PHE A 171 -23.23 -15.98 -8.25
C PHE A 171 -23.93 -15.07 -7.20
N ILE A 172 -23.23 -14.09 -6.63
CA ILE A 172 -23.79 -13.11 -5.67
C ILE A 172 -24.03 -11.75 -6.36
N ARG A 173 -23.53 -11.55 -7.58
CA ARG A 173 -23.65 -10.26 -8.27
C ARG A 173 -25.06 -10.04 -8.81
N THR A 174 -25.52 -8.82 -8.64
CA THR A 174 -26.80 -8.36 -9.18
C THR A 174 -26.59 -7.51 -10.44
N LYS A 175 -27.65 -7.30 -11.22
CA LYS A 175 -27.66 -6.38 -12.37
C LYS A 175 -27.19 -4.95 -12.01
N TYR A 176 -27.49 -4.48 -10.80
CA TYR A 176 -27.05 -3.16 -10.32
C TYR A 176 -25.53 -3.08 -10.14
N ASP A 177 -24.91 -4.19 -9.74
CA ASP A 177 -23.45 -4.27 -9.61
C ASP A 177 -22.73 -4.27 -10.96
N GLU A 178 -23.42 -4.70 -12.02
CA GLU A 178 -22.91 -4.61 -13.38
C GLU A 178 -23.02 -3.19 -13.93
N GLU A 179 -24.15 -2.51 -13.70
CA GLU A 179 -24.36 -1.10 -14.09
C GLU A 179 -23.33 -0.16 -13.43
N VAL A 180 -23.10 -0.31 -12.13
CA VAL A 180 -22.06 0.44 -11.40
C VAL A 180 -20.66 0.13 -11.97
N HIS A 181 -20.41 -1.11 -12.39
CA HIS A 181 -19.11 -1.49 -12.94
C HIS A 181 -18.88 -0.95 -14.36
N LEU A 182 -19.91 -0.90 -15.21
CA LEU A 182 -19.83 -0.34 -16.56
C LEU A 182 -19.63 1.18 -16.58
N SER A 183 -20.16 1.86 -15.56
CA SER A 183 -19.98 3.31 -15.36
C SER A 183 -18.66 3.68 -14.67
N SER A 184 -17.91 2.68 -14.17
CA SER A 184 -16.61 2.90 -13.52
C SER A 184 -15.47 3.23 -14.50
N ILE A 185 -14.43 3.89 -13.96
CA ILE A 185 -13.17 4.16 -14.66
C ILE A 185 -12.37 2.86 -14.90
N ASN A 186 -12.57 1.83 -14.06
CA ASN A 186 -11.81 0.56 -14.10
C ASN A 186 -12.65 -0.58 -14.70
N ARG A 187 -13.19 -0.40 -15.91
CA ARG A 187 -14.00 -1.42 -16.59
C ARG A 187 -13.27 -2.77 -16.65
N GLY A 188 -13.88 -3.79 -16.07
CA GLY A 188 -13.37 -5.18 -16.06
C GLY A 188 -12.40 -5.53 -14.93
N LYS A 189 -11.97 -4.58 -14.09
CA LYS A 189 -10.99 -4.79 -13.00
C LYS A 189 -11.52 -4.28 -11.65
N LYS A 190 -11.02 -4.84 -10.55
CA LYS A 190 -11.39 -4.50 -9.16
C LYS A 190 -12.88 -4.67 -8.85
N LYS A 191 -13.49 -5.76 -9.29
CA LYS A 191 -14.93 -6.04 -9.13
C LYS A 191 -15.39 -6.15 -7.66
N PHE A 192 -14.45 -6.26 -6.70
CA PHE A 192 -14.73 -6.38 -5.26
C PHE A 192 -14.87 -4.98 -4.62
N SER A 193 -14.02 -4.04 -5.01
CA SER A 193 -14.10 -2.64 -4.59
C SER A 193 -14.78 -1.81 -5.67
N LYS A 194 -16.12 -1.71 -5.60
CA LYS A 194 -16.93 -0.99 -6.58
C LYS A 194 -16.76 0.53 -6.41
N LYS A 195 -16.34 1.21 -7.47
CA LYS A 195 -16.41 2.65 -7.65
C LYS A 195 -16.84 2.94 -9.06
#